data_AF-A0A9X6NKZ9-F1
#
_entry.id   AF-A0A9X6NKZ9-F1
#
_cell.length_a   1.000
_cell.length_b   1.000
_cell.length_c   1.000
_cell.angle_alpha   90.00
_cell.angle_beta   90.00
_cell.angle_gamma   90.00
#
_symmetry.space_group_name_H-M   'P 1'
#
loop_
_entity.id
_entity.type
_entity.pdbx_description
1 polymer ?
#
loop_
_entity_poly.entity_id
_entity_poly.type
_entity_poly.pdbx_seq_one_letter_code
_entity_poly.pdbx_strand_id
1 'polypeptide(L)'
;MAASTAAKGKFFVDTKKLDEMMKEALEQERDYKLRNDAKFRATEQKTATYEEFKGIVDLAHLKPLTKTDQNDSSANGTAKSIRAPWTPLDKK
;
A
#
# COMPACT_ATOMS: atom_id res chain seq x y z
N MET A 1 50.09 0.09 -40.58
CA MET A 1 49.58 -0.59 -39.37
C MET A 1 49.44 0.44 -38.26
N ALA A 2 48.38 1.25 -38.27
CA ALA A 2 48.12 2.24 -37.21
C ALA A 2 47.24 1.58 -36.14
N ALA A 3 47.81 1.37 -34.94
CA ALA A 3 47.06 0.86 -33.80
C ALA A 3 46.11 1.95 -33.28
N SER A 4 44.81 1.76 -33.48
CA SER A 4 43.77 2.59 -32.89
C SER A 4 43.76 2.37 -31.38
N THR A 5 44.36 3.30 -30.63
CA THR A 5 44.35 3.32 -29.16
C THR A 5 42.91 3.55 -28.69
N ALA A 6 42.27 2.51 -28.16
CA ALA A 6 40.94 2.60 -27.56
C ALA A 6 41.00 3.54 -26.34
N ALA A 7 40.36 4.70 -26.46
CA ALA A 7 40.14 5.59 -25.33
C ALA A 7 39.28 4.85 -24.29
N LYS A 8 39.91 4.36 -23.22
CA LYS A 8 39.22 3.91 -22.01
C LYS A 8 38.62 5.15 -21.33
N GLY A 9 37.43 5.51 -21.78
CA GLY A 9 36.63 6.55 -21.12
C GLY A 9 36.39 6.16 -19.66
N LYS A 10 36.80 7.03 -18.73
CA LYS A 10 36.44 6.90 -17.32
C LYS A 10 34.94 7.14 -17.21
N PHE A 11 34.17 6.09 -16.99
CA PHE A 11 32.74 6.20 -16.67
C PHE A 11 32.64 6.62 -15.19
N PHE A 12 32.35 7.89 -14.95
CA PHE A 12 32.02 8.37 -13.62
C PHE A 12 30.59 7.92 -13.32
N VAL A 13 30.42 6.99 -12.39
CA VAL A 13 29.11 6.54 -11.93
C VAL A 13 28.77 7.31 -10.67
N ASP A 14 27.69 8.09 -10.72
CA ASP A 14 27.16 8.77 -9.54
C ASP A 14 26.50 7.74 -8.61
N THR A 15 27.23 7.34 -7.57
CA THR A 15 26.78 6.33 -6.61
C THR A 15 25.51 6.73 -5.87
N LYS A 16 25.34 8.02 -5.55
CA LYS A 16 24.13 8.54 -4.89
C LYS A 16 22.88 8.37 -5.75
N LYS A 17 22.97 8.74 -7.03
CA LYS A 17 21.87 8.59 -7.99
C LYS A 17 21.50 7.12 -8.18
N LEU A 18 22.51 6.25 -8.19
CA LEU A 18 22.30 4.80 -8.28
C LEU A 18 21.54 4.26 -7.07
N ASP A 19 21.92 4.71 -5.86
CA ASP A 19 21.24 4.30 -4.62
C ASP A 19 19.78 4.78 -4.56
N GLU A 20 19.51 6.01 -5.02
CA GLU A 20 18.14 6.55 -5.11
C GLU A 20 17.28 5.73 -6.06
N MET A 21 17.76 5.50 -7.30
CA MET A 21 17.06 4.68 -8.28
C MET A 21 16.83 3.25 -7.78
N MET A 22 17.77 2.70 -7.02
CA MET A 22 17.64 1.37 -6.42
C MET A 22 16.54 1.34 -5.36
N LYS A 23 16.46 2.35 -4.50
CA LYS A 23 15.39 2.46 -3.49
C LYS A 23 14.01 2.60 -4.15
N GLU A 24 13.90 3.45 -5.15
CA GLU A 24 12.66 3.63 -5.91
C GLU A 24 12.22 2.32 -6.59
N ALA A 25 13.16 1.59 -7.22
CA ALA A 25 12.87 0.31 -7.85
C ALA A 25 12.39 -0.73 -6.83
N LEU A 26 13.00 -0.77 -5.63
CA LEU A 26 12.56 -1.66 -4.57
C LEU A 26 11.16 -1.32 -4.06
N GLU A 27 10.85 -0.03 -3.85
CA GLU A 27 9.52 0.40 -3.43
C GLU A 27 8.46 0.04 -4.48
N GLN A 28 8.73 0.32 -5.75
CA GLN A 28 7.83 -0.06 -6.85
C GLN A 28 7.58 -1.58 -6.91
N GLU A 29 8.62 -2.38 -6.70
CA GLU A 29 8.48 -3.84 -6.68
C GLU A 29 7.62 -4.32 -5.49
N ARG A 30 7.78 -3.69 -4.32
CA ARG A 30 6.96 -4.00 -3.15
C ARG A 30 5.49 -3.66 -3.39
N ASP A 31 5.20 -2.48 -3.94
CA ASP A 31 3.84 -2.05 -4.27
C ASP A 31 3.21 -2.92 -5.35
N TYR A 32 4.01 -3.36 -6.32
CA TYR A 32 3.56 -4.28 -7.37
C TYR A 32 3.16 -5.64 -6.78
N LYS A 33 3.98 -6.20 -5.88
CA LYS A 33 3.68 -7.47 -5.20
C LYS A 33 2.40 -7.37 -4.36
N LEU A 34 2.25 -6.31 -3.56
CA LEU A 34 1.04 -6.07 -2.77
C LEU A 34 -0.21 -5.96 -3.63
N ARG A 35 -0.16 -5.18 -4.72
CA ARG A 35 -1.29 -5.03 -5.64
C ARG A 35 -1.65 -6.34 -6.34
N ASN A 36 -0.67 -7.12 -6.78
CA ASN A 36 -0.97 -8.41 -7.42
C ASN A 36 -1.59 -9.41 -6.45
N ASP A 37 -1.07 -9.49 -5.23
CA ASP A 37 -1.66 -10.30 -4.18
C ASP A 37 -3.11 -9.86 -3.90
N ALA A 38 -3.37 -8.55 -3.82
CA ALA A 38 -4.74 -8.03 -3.70
C ALA A 38 -5.63 -8.39 -4.89
N LYS A 39 -5.10 -8.39 -6.13
CA LYS A 39 -5.86 -8.86 -7.31
C LYS A 39 -6.27 -10.32 -7.15
N PHE A 40 -5.34 -11.20 -6.75
CA PHE A 40 -5.64 -12.60 -6.52
C PHE A 40 -6.70 -12.78 -5.43
N ARG A 41 -6.55 -12.11 -4.28
CA ARG A 41 -7.55 -12.13 -3.20
C ARG A 41 -8.91 -11.62 -3.66
N ALA A 42 -8.97 -10.52 -4.41
CA ALA A 42 -10.22 -9.96 -4.92
C ALA A 42 -10.92 -10.88 -5.93
N THR A 43 -10.15 -11.62 -6.74
CA THR A 43 -10.68 -12.66 -7.63
C THR A 43 -11.19 -13.87 -6.86
N GLU A 44 -10.47 -14.32 -5.82
CA GLU A 44 -10.88 -15.43 -4.96
C GLU A 44 -12.17 -15.11 -4.17
N GLN A 45 -12.32 -13.86 -3.74
CA GLN A 45 -13.52 -13.35 -3.06
C GLN A 45 -14.73 -13.19 -4.00
N LYS A 46 -14.56 -13.40 -5.32
CA LYS A 46 -15.63 -13.29 -6.34
C LYS A 46 -16.40 -11.97 -6.23
N THR A 47 -15.67 -10.87 -6.23
CA THR A 47 -16.24 -9.51 -6.26
C THR A 47 -17.30 -9.36 -7.36
N ALA A 48 -18.41 -8.70 -7.04
CA ALA A 48 -19.57 -8.63 -7.93
C ALA A 48 -19.42 -7.54 -9.00
N THR A 49 -18.66 -6.49 -8.69
CA THR A 49 -18.47 -5.34 -9.57
C THR A 49 -17.00 -4.98 -9.73
N TYR A 50 -16.63 -4.47 -10.91
CA TYR A 50 -15.28 -4.00 -11.18
C TYR A 50 -14.83 -2.88 -10.23
N GLU A 51 -15.73 -1.98 -9.83
CA GLU A 51 -15.43 -0.91 -8.87
C GLU A 51 -15.00 -1.46 -7.50
N GLU A 52 -15.59 -2.57 -7.05
CA GLU A 52 -15.19 -3.24 -5.81
C GLU A 52 -13.81 -3.87 -5.96
N PHE A 53 -13.56 -4.57 -7.07
CA PHE A 53 -12.25 -5.13 -7.40
C PHE A 53 -11.17 -4.04 -7.42
N LYS A 54 -11.45 -2.92 -8.11
CA LYS A 54 -10.55 -1.78 -8.21
C LYS A 54 -10.28 -1.17 -6.84
N GLY A 55 -11.32 -0.99 -6.02
CA GLY A 55 -11.18 -0.52 -4.65
C GLY A 55 -10.24 -1.39 -3.81
N ILE A 56 -10.39 -2.71 -3.87
CA ILE A 56 -9.52 -3.64 -3.12
C ILE A 56 -8.06 -3.54 -3.58
N VAL A 57 -7.83 -3.45 -4.90
CA VAL A 57 -6.47 -3.40 -5.47
C VAL A 57 -5.80 -2.05 -5.20
N ASP A 58 -6.51 -0.94 -5.40
CA ASP A 58 -5.97 0.41 -5.21
C ASP A 58 -5.68 0.68 -3.73
N LEU A 59 -6.55 0.23 -2.83
CA LEU A 59 -6.42 0.44 -1.38
C LEU A 59 -5.51 -0.60 -0.70
N ALA A 60 -4.95 -1.57 -1.43
CA ALA A 60 -4.13 -2.66 -0.88
C ALA A 60 -2.87 -2.20 -0.15
N HIS A 61 -2.36 -1.01 -0.48
CA HIS A 61 -1.19 -0.42 0.16
C HIS A 61 -1.49 0.18 1.54
N LEU A 62 -2.78 0.28 1.94
CA LEU A 62 -3.15 0.87 3.22
C LEU A 62 -2.83 -0.08 4.38
N LYS A 63 -2.29 0.50 5.45
CA LYS A 63 -2.05 -0.21 6.70
C LYS A 63 -3.40 -0.54 7.37
N PRO A 64 -3.57 -1.76 7.92
CA PRO A 64 -4.77 -2.08 8.70
C PRO A 64 -4.93 -1.11 9.87
N LEU A 65 -6.16 -0.66 10.09
CA LEU A 65 -6.51 0.26 11.16
C LEU A 65 -6.21 -0.40 12.52
N THR A 66 -5.44 0.28 13.36
CA THR A 66 -5.13 -0.21 14.71
C THR A 66 -6.20 0.23 15.70
N LYS A 67 -6.35 -0.50 16.82
CA LYS A 67 -7.35 -0.19 17.85
C LYS A 67 -7.18 1.23 18.43
N THR A 68 -5.97 1.77 18.40
CA THR A 68 -5.68 3.15 18.82
C THR A 68 -6.26 4.17 17.84
N ASP A 69 -6.16 3.93 16.53
CA ASP A 69 -6.72 4.82 15.50
C ASP A 69 -8.25 4.93 15.58
N GLN A 70 -8.90 3.86 16.04
CA GLN A 70 -10.35 3.81 16.22
C GLN A 70 -10.83 4.72 17.37
N ASN A 71 -10.03 4.88 18.42
CA ASN A 71 -10.36 5.75 19.56
C ASN A 71 -10.19 7.23 19.21
N ASP A 72 -9.17 7.57 18.41
CA ASP A 72 -8.89 8.96 18.00
C ASP A 72 -9.98 9.51 17.05
N SER A 73 -10.56 8.63 16.22
CA SER A 73 -11.68 8.95 15.33
C SER A 73 -12.98 9.28 16.08
N SER A 74 -13.11 8.85 17.34
CA SER A 74 -14.26 9.13 18.22
C SER A 74 -14.13 10.48 18.94
N ALA A 75 -12.93 11.04 19.05
CA ALA A 75 -12.66 12.23 19.86
C ALA A 75 -13.06 13.57 19.21
N ASN A 76 -13.22 13.62 17.88
CA ASN A 76 -13.46 14.87 17.12
C ASN A 76 -14.80 14.93 16.37
N GLY A 77 -15.78 14.10 16.73
CA GLY A 77 -17.10 14.14 16.11
C GLY A 77 -18.18 13.68 17.09
N THR A 78 -19.15 14.55 17.34
CA THR A 78 -20.33 14.33 18.17
C THR A 78 -21.16 13.11 17.70
N ALA A 79 -20.74 11.90 18.04
CA ALA A 79 -21.58 10.71 17.92
C ALA A 79 -22.19 10.45 19.30
N LYS A 80 -23.39 10.99 19.52
CA LYS A 80 -24.28 10.51 20.60
C LYS A 80 -24.28 8.97 20.51
N SER A 81 -23.98 8.31 21.62
CA SER A 81 -24.11 6.87 21.78
C SER A 81 -25.50 6.43 21.34
N ILE A 82 -25.65 6.02 20.07
CA ILE A 82 -26.85 5.34 19.61
C ILE A 82 -26.68 3.93 20.16
N ARG A 83 -27.26 3.70 21.34
CA ARG A 83 -27.28 2.41 22.02
C ARG A 83 -27.73 1.35 21.00
N ALA A 84 -26.84 0.42 20.68
CA ALA A 84 -27.13 -0.57 19.66
C ALA A 84 -28.37 -1.40 20.06
N PRO A 85 -29.29 -1.69 19.13
CA PRO A 85 -30.61 -2.26 19.46
C PRO A 85 -30.57 -3.66 20.08
N TRP A 86 -29.41 -4.32 20.06
CA TRP A 86 -29.19 -5.64 20.64
C TRP A 86 -28.61 -5.62 22.06
N THR A 87 -28.33 -4.46 22.67
CA THR A 87 -27.85 -4.42 24.07
C THR A 87 -28.96 -4.90 25.02
N PRO A 88 -28.82 -6.05 25.68
CA PRO A 88 -29.84 -6.53 26.60
C PRO A 88 -29.99 -5.54 27.76
N LEU A 89 -31.23 -5.22 28.11
CA LEU A 89 -31.54 -4.49 29.35
C LEU A 89 -31.42 -5.49 30.48
N ASP A 90 -30.41 -5.33 31.32
CA ASP A 90 -30.30 -6.09 32.57
C ASP A 90 -31.54 -5.78 33.41
N LYS A 91 -32.44 -6.78 33.55
CA LYS A 91 -33.66 -6.65 34.34
C LYS A 91 -33.28 -6.74 35.82
N LYS A 92 -33.55 -5.69 36.59
CA LYS A 92 -33.70 -5.75 38.05
C LYS A 92 -35.17 -5.70 38.41
#